data_AF-A0A840PBP4-F1
#
_entry.id   AF-A0A840PBP4-F1
#
_cell.length_a   1.000
_cell.length_b   1.000
_cell.length_c   1.000
_cell.angle_alpha   90.00
_cell.angle_beta   90.00
_cell.angle_gamma   90.00
#
_symmetry.space_group_name_H-M   'P 1'
#
loop_
_entity.id
_entity.type
_entity.pdbx_description
1 polymer ?
#
loop_
_entity_poly.entity_id
_entity_poly.type
_entity_poly.pdbx_seq_one_letter_code
_entity_poly.pdbx_strand_id
1 'polypeptide(L)' 'MLPMALYLRDQDLGVRDIAARLVITSGKKKGRHPSAATVLRMLRDHDQQTAAN' A
#
# COMPACT_ATOMS: atom_id res chain seq x y z
N MET A 1 -1.29 4.13 -6.51
CA MET A 1 -0.63 3.28 -5.50
C MET A 1 -1.63 2.49 -4.66
N LEU A 2 -2.58 3.16 -3.99
CA LEU A 2 -3.59 2.51 -3.13
C LEU A 2 -4.44 1.39 -3.76
N PRO A 3 -5.04 1.55 -4.96
CA PRO A 3 -5.85 0.49 -5.56
C PRO A 3 -5.06 -0.80 -5.81
N MET A 4 -3.77 -0.69 -6.17
CA MET A 4 -2.90 -1.85 -6.36
C MET A 4 -2.55 -2.53 -5.02
N ALA A 5 -2.39 -1.76 -3.95
CA ALA A 5 -2.15 -2.30 -2.61
C ALA A 5 -3.35 -3.10 -2.09
N LEU A 6 -4.57 -2.61 -2.34
CA LEU A 6 -5.82 -3.29 -1.98
C LEU A 6 -6.02 -4.57 -2.81
N TYR A 7 -5.78 -4.51 -4.13
CA TYR A 7 -5.88 -5.68 -5.00
C TYR A 7 -4.90 -6.80 -4.63
N LEU A 8 -3.67 -6.45 -4.23
CA LEU A 8 -2.70 -7.44 -3.78
C LEU A 8 -3.05 -8.00 -2.40
N ARG A 9 -3.69 -7.19 -1.53
CA ARG A 9 -4.16 -7.65 -0.23
C ARG A 9 -5.31 -8.65 -0.34
N ASP A 10 -6.18 -8.46 -1.31
CA ASP A 10 -7.30 -9.37 -1.63
C ASP A 10 -6.80 -10.75 -2.13
N GLN A 11 -5.61 -10.80 -2.72
CA GLN A 11 -4.93 -12.03 -3.13
C GLN A 11 -4.21 -12.77 -1.98
N ASP A 12 -4.55 -12.44 -0.73
CA ASP A 12 -3.92 -12.97 0.49
C ASP A 12 -2.39 -12.77 0.57
N LEU A 13 -1.85 -11.83 -0.22
CA LEU A 13 -0.41 -11.58 -0.21
C LEU A 13 0.04 -10.93 1.10
N GLY A 14 1.20 -11.38 1.57
CA GLY A 14 1.87 -10.76 2.70
C GLY A 14 2.24 -9.31 2.40
N VAL A 15 2.11 -8.44 3.41
CA VAL A 15 2.41 -7.00 3.29
C VAL A 15 3.82 -6.73 2.76
N ARG A 16 4.79 -7.60 3.10
CA ARG A 16 6.17 -7.51 2.59
C ARG A 16 6.25 -7.72 1.08
N ASP A 17 5.52 -8.70 0.55
CA ASP A 17 5.44 -8.98 -0.88
C ASP A 17 4.68 -7.89 -1.64
N ILE A 18 3.64 -7.35 -1.00
CA ILE A 18 2.92 -6.17 -1.52
C ILE A 18 3.88 -4.98 -1.66
N ALA A 19 4.68 -4.71 -0.63
CA ALA A 19 5.65 -3.63 -0.64
C ALA A 19 6.72 -3.79 -1.73
N ALA A 20 7.16 -5.02 -2.01
CA ALA A 20 8.12 -5.31 -3.07
C ALA A 20 7.55 -5.15 -4.49
N ARG A 21 6.23 -5.28 -4.65
CA ARG A 21 5.53 -5.16 -5.95
C ARG A 21 5.03 -3.75 -6.26
N LEU A 22 4.97 -2.87 -5.25
CA LEU A 22 4.53 -1.49 -5.40
C LEU A 22 5.71 -0.57 -5.72
N VAL A 23 5.52 0.39 -6.62
CA VAL A 23 6.52 1.41 -6.96
C VAL A 23 5.93 2.79 -6.76
N ILE A 24 6.49 3.60 -5.86
CA ILE A 24 6.01 4.97 -5.61
C ILE A 24 5.96 5.74 -6.94
N THR A 25 4.76 6.15 -7.38
CA THR A 25 4.56 6.84 -8.67
C THR A 25 4.66 8.36 -8.57
N SER A 26 4.70 8.93 -7.36
CA SER A 26 4.64 10.37 -7.12
C SER A 26 5.60 10.86 -6.02
N GLY A 27 5.94 12.16 -6.05
CA GLY A 27 6.75 12.83 -5.03
C GLY A 27 8.26 12.53 -5.09
N LYS A 28 8.99 12.96 -4.05
CA LYS A 28 10.47 12.89 -3.96
C LYS A 28 11.04 11.47 -4.01
N LYS A 29 10.23 10.45 -3.66
CA LYS A 29 10.63 9.04 -3.65
C LYS A 29 10.10 8.25 -4.86
N LYS A 30 9.70 8.94 -5.94
CA LYS A 30 9.22 8.31 -7.18
C LYS A 30 10.22 7.28 -7.71
N GLY A 31 9.72 6.14 -8.17
CA GLY A 31 10.50 5.03 -8.71
C GLY A 31 11.08 4.08 -7.65
N ARG A 32 10.88 4.33 -6.35
CA ARG A 32 11.32 3.43 -5.27
C ARG A 32 10.17 2.59 -4.72
N HIS A 33 10.49 1.42 -4.19
CA HIS A 33 9.52 0.61 -3.48
C HIS A 33 9.20 1.22 -2.09
N PRO A 34 7.92 1.27 -1.68
CA PRO A 34 7.56 1.65 -0.33
C PRO A 34 8.04 0.59 0.67
N SER A 35 8.28 0.98 1.91
CA SER A 35 8.54 0.01 2.97
C SER A 35 7.26 -0.71 3.39
N ALA A 36 7.37 -1.92 3.97
CA ALA A 36 6.22 -2.64 4.52
C ALA A 36 5.45 -1.80 5.55
N ALA A 37 6.15 -1.02 6.39
CA ALA A 37 5.54 -0.07 7.32
C ALA A 37 4.73 1.03 6.61
N THR A 38 5.21 1.50 5.46
CA THR A 38 4.47 2.48 4.64
C THR A 38 3.18 1.86 4.10
N VAL A 39 3.23 0.61 3.62
CA VAL A 39 2.04 -0.11 3.12
C VAL A 39 1.04 -0.33 4.24
N LEU A 40 1.46 -0.76 5.44
CA LEU A 40 0.58 -0.92 6.60
C LEU A 40 -0.14 0.38 6.96
N ARG A 41 0.61 1.50 7.02
CA ARG A 41 0.01 2.80 7.31
C ARG A 41 -1.02 3.17 6.24
N MET A 42 -0.70 2.97 4.97
CA MET A 42 -1.58 3.31 3.86
C MET A 42 -2.87 2.49 3.85
N LEU A 43 -2.77 1.18 4.15
CA LEU A 43 -3.92 0.29 4.28
C LEU A 43 -4.77 0.67 5.50
N ARG A 44 -4.14 0.95 6.66
CA ARG A 44 -4.85 1.39 7.85
C ARG A 44 -5.56 2.73 7.65
N ASP A 45 -4.89 3.70 7.06
CA ASP A 45 -5.47 5.03 6.80
C ASP A 45 -6.72 4.89 5.89
N HIS A 46 -6.66 3.99 4.90
CA HIS A 46 -7.81 3.66 4.06
C HIS A 46 -8.93 2.98 4.86
N ASP A 47 -8.63 1.93 5.63
CA ASP A 47 -9.63 1.24 6.45
C ASP A 47 -10.30 2.18 7.46
N GLN A 48 -9.56 3.13 8.03
CA GLN A 48 -10.10 4.17 8.91
C GLN A 48 -11.01 5.14 8.15
N GLN A 49 -10.66 5.54 6.92
CA GLN A 49 -11.50 6.38 6.08
C GLN A 49 -12.77 5.67 5.61
N THR A 50 -12.68 4.39 5.26
CA THR A 50 -13.83 3.58 4.86
C THR A 50 -14.75 3.26 6.04
N ALA A 51 -14.21 3.01 7.23
CA ALA A 51 -15.01 2.73 8.44
C ALA A 51 -15.66 3.99 9.04
N ALA A 52 -15.14 5.18 8.73
CA ALA A 52 -15.67 6.46 9.18
C ALA A 52 -16.76 7.04 8.26
N ASN A 53 -17.13 6.34 7.18
CA ASN A 53 -18.13 6.75 6.19
C ASN A 53 -19.26 5.71 6.11
#